data_AF-A0A7Y2CA99-F1
#
_entry.id   AF-A0A7Y2CA99-F1
#
_cell.length_a   1.000
_cell.length_b   1.000
_cell.length_c   1.000
_cell.angle_alpha   90.00
_cell.angle_beta   90.00
_cell.angle_gamma   90.00
#
_symmetry.space_group_name_H-M   'P 1'
#
loop_
_entity.id
_entity.type
_entity.pdbx_description
1 polymer ?
#
loop_
_entity_poly.entity_id
_entity_poly.type
_entity_poly.pdbx_seq_one_letter_code
_entity_poly.pdbx_strand_id
1 'polypeptide(L)'
;VRILARIGIVATLRKGRAGGKWAINGPVSECAPQYDLYFNLKEDLRYETKQAFIEGGYLWRRVKSAEQTDEREFAPIKTESHTYRTAFGLSHNCDDMEDEEMVLNDQRRDKFRRWFYGTVRPIVRSGGKLRVVGTIIGFDSLLERTMPSERAKDTRIEPLRVWSVDEKYPTGERIAYDKGWLGVKYRAHDPDFSQILWPEAFTEERLRQIRGEFAEMGMLDIYGQEYLNDPIDESTAFFRISDLIPMREQDHETRKTYYAACDFAIGENDRSAYTVIVVGGMDAEGFLSIVDVRRGRWDGLEIIEEMFSVQRRWSPDAFRVESENIAKSLGSFLYRKMDEEQTYLVIDDRSPTKDKDKRARSIQARTRAGKVKFDKEADWYADFEEEITKYPKYAFKDQFDAFAWLGLMLEEMYEPMTQEQEEESEYEEMVYQHFSQGRCEATGY
;
A
#
# COMPACT_ATOMS: atom_id res chain seq x y z
N VAL A 1 -46.65 11.82 -14.02
CA VAL A 1 -46.23 10.92 -12.92
C VAL A 1 -44.78 11.26 -12.55
N ARG A 2 -44.46 11.42 -11.26
CA ARG A 2 -43.21 12.03 -10.74
C ARG A 2 -42.01 11.07 -10.80
N ILE A 3 -40.84 11.59 -11.14
CA ILE A 3 -39.56 10.85 -11.18
C ILE A 3 -39.03 10.70 -9.75
N LEU A 4 -38.78 9.46 -9.30
CA LEU A 4 -38.13 9.12 -8.03
C LEU A 4 -36.71 8.64 -8.33
N ALA A 5 -35.70 9.45 -8.04
CA ALA A 5 -34.34 8.96 -7.86
C ALA A 5 -34.03 9.03 -6.37
N ARG A 6 -33.99 7.86 -5.70
CA ARG A 6 -33.49 7.78 -4.31
C ARG A 6 -31.97 7.85 -4.38
N ILE A 7 -31.42 9.06 -4.35
CA ILE A 7 -29.99 9.26 -4.11
C ILE A 7 -29.89 10.54 -3.27
N GLY A 8 -29.40 10.43 -2.04
CA GLY A 8 -29.06 11.58 -1.20
C GLY A 8 -27.87 12.40 -1.70
N ILE A 9 -27.59 12.35 -3.01
CA ILE A 9 -26.47 13.00 -3.69
C ILE A 9 -27.00 13.56 -5.01
N VAL A 10 -26.75 14.84 -5.26
CA VAL A 10 -27.23 15.55 -6.45
C VAL A 10 -26.46 15.06 -7.69
N ALA A 11 -27.18 14.44 -8.63
CA ALA A 11 -26.65 13.99 -9.91
C ALA A 11 -27.40 14.63 -11.08
N THR A 12 -26.70 14.94 -12.17
CA THR A 12 -27.27 15.47 -13.42
C THR A 12 -26.95 14.52 -14.57
N LEU A 13 -27.98 14.05 -15.26
CA LEU A 13 -27.84 13.27 -16.49
C LEU A 13 -27.51 14.23 -17.64
N ARG A 14 -26.30 14.17 -18.17
CA ARG A 14 -25.87 14.95 -19.34
C ARG A 14 -26.00 14.09 -20.59
N LYS A 15 -26.48 14.70 -21.67
CA LYS A 15 -26.50 14.05 -22.99
C LYS A 15 -25.07 14.17 -23.53
N GLY A 16 -24.40 13.04 -23.72
CA GLY A 16 -23.10 12.95 -24.36
C GLY A 16 -23.24 13.10 -25.89
N ARG A 17 -22.39 12.41 -26.66
CA ARG A 17 -22.48 12.44 -28.13
C ARG A 17 -23.82 11.91 -28.62
N ALA A 18 -24.39 12.59 -29.62
CA ALA A 18 -25.59 12.13 -30.30
C ALA A 18 -25.29 10.76 -30.95
N GLY A 19 -26.20 9.80 -30.74
CA GLY A 19 -26.12 8.52 -31.41
C GLY A 19 -26.20 8.70 -32.93
N GLY A 20 -25.49 7.86 -33.67
CA GLY A 20 -25.39 7.97 -35.12
C GLY A 20 -24.37 7.01 -35.71
N LYS A 21 -24.25 7.03 -37.05
CA LYS A 21 -23.22 6.30 -37.77
C LYS A 21 -21.92 7.08 -37.74
N TRP A 22 -20.90 6.53 -37.11
CA TRP A 22 -19.58 7.14 -37.00
C TRP A 22 -18.58 6.28 -37.78
N ALA A 23 -17.86 6.90 -38.71
CA ALA A 23 -16.76 6.26 -39.41
C ALA A 23 -15.44 6.68 -38.74
N ILE A 24 -14.69 5.71 -38.22
CA ILE A 24 -13.31 5.93 -37.76
C ILE A 24 -12.43 5.02 -38.62
N ASN A 25 -11.65 5.62 -39.53
CA ASN A 25 -10.70 4.91 -40.41
C ASN A 25 -11.31 3.75 -41.24
N GLY A 26 -12.52 3.93 -41.78
CA GLY A 26 -13.09 3.02 -42.78
C GLY A 26 -14.36 2.28 -42.36
N PRO A 27 -14.39 1.54 -41.24
CA PRO A 27 -15.63 0.90 -40.80
C PRO A 27 -16.59 1.91 -40.17
N VAL A 28 -17.86 1.81 -40.56
CA VAL A 28 -18.96 2.62 -40.03
C VAL A 28 -19.61 1.84 -38.90
N SER A 29 -19.48 2.34 -37.67
CA SER A 29 -20.13 1.77 -36.49
C SER A 29 -21.37 2.60 -36.12
N GLU A 30 -22.49 1.92 -35.86
CA GLU A 30 -23.66 2.55 -35.25
C GLU A 30 -23.42 2.71 -33.75
N CYS A 31 -23.18 3.94 -33.31
CA CYS A 31 -23.02 4.25 -31.90
C CYS A 31 -24.37 4.70 -31.31
N ALA A 32 -24.77 4.08 -30.21
CA ALA A 32 -25.93 4.53 -29.44
C ALA A 32 -25.67 5.92 -28.80
N PRO A 33 -26.72 6.69 -28.47
CA PRO A 33 -26.56 7.95 -27.75
C PRO A 33 -25.90 7.71 -26.39
N GLN A 34 -24.80 8.40 -26.13
CA GLN A 34 -24.11 8.31 -24.84
C GLN A 34 -24.79 9.25 -23.84
N TYR A 35 -24.98 8.78 -22.61
CA TYR A 35 -25.47 9.60 -21.50
C TYR A 35 -24.47 9.50 -20.35
N ASP A 36 -24.06 10.64 -19.83
CA ASP A 36 -23.09 10.69 -18.73
C ASP A 36 -23.82 11.09 -17.44
N LEU A 37 -23.56 10.37 -16.35
CA LEU A 37 -24.04 10.74 -15.03
C LEU A 37 -22.98 11.63 -14.36
N TYR A 38 -23.29 12.91 -14.18
CA TYR A 38 -22.41 13.85 -13.49
C TYR A 38 -22.85 14.02 -12.03
N PHE A 39 -21.95 13.71 -11.09
CA PHE A 39 -22.17 13.90 -9.67
C PHE A 39 -21.45 15.16 -9.19
N ASN A 40 -22.13 16.02 -8.43
CA ASN A 40 -21.49 17.16 -7.79
C ASN A 40 -21.21 16.85 -6.31
N LEU A 41 -19.94 16.70 -5.96
CA LEU A 41 -19.47 16.32 -4.62
C LEU A 41 -19.26 17.50 -3.68
N LYS A 42 -19.46 18.75 -4.14
CA LYS A 42 -19.48 19.90 -3.24
C LYS A 42 -20.85 20.00 -2.57
N GLU A 43 -20.89 20.27 -1.27
CA GLU A 43 -22.05 20.82 -0.53
C GLU A 43 -22.39 22.24 -1.05
N ASP A 44 -22.50 22.39 -2.37
CA ASP A 44 -22.73 23.66 -3.00
C ASP A 44 -24.23 23.97 -2.90
N LEU A 45 -24.56 24.90 -1.99
CA LEU A 45 -25.84 25.62 -1.87
C LEU A 45 -26.27 26.33 -3.17
N ARG A 46 -25.58 26.14 -4.31
CA ARG A 46 -25.96 26.67 -5.63
C ARG A 46 -27.31 26.17 -6.14
N TYR A 47 -27.87 25.12 -5.53
CA TYR A 47 -29.22 24.66 -5.82
C TYR A 47 -30.31 25.33 -4.98
N GLU A 48 -29.98 26.19 -4.00
CA GLU A 48 -30.92 27.20 -3.49
C GLU A 48 -31.10 28.37 -4.49
N THR A 49 -31.19 28.05 -5.77
CA THR A 49 -31.68 29.01 -6.76
C THR A 49 -33.20 28.85 -6.86
N LYS A 50 -33.94 29.93 -7.15
CA LYS A 50 -35.42 29.98 -7.20
C LYS A 50 -36.11 28.91 -8.09
N GLN A 51 -35.34 28.06 -8.79
CA GLN A 51 -35.78 27.06 -9.74
C GLN A 51 -35.50 25.62 -9.33
N ALA A 52 -34.73 25.30 -8.28
CA ALA A 52 -34.54 23.93 -7.80
C ALA A 52 -34.50 23.86 -6.26
N PHE A 53 -34.87 22.74 -5.66
CA PHE A 53 -34.82 22.53 -4.19
C PHE A 53 -34.85 21.03 -3.85
N ILE A 54 -34.43 20.65 -2.64
CA ILE A 54 -34.46 19.25 -2.17
C ILE A 54 -35.51 19.11 -1.06
N GLU A 55 -36.43 18.14 -1.21
CA GLU A 55 -37.47 17.86 -0.22
C GLU A 55 -37.79 16.35 -0.20
N GLY A 56 -37.83 15.76 0.98
CA GLY A 56 -38.14 14.32 1.15
C GLY A 56 -37.10 13.36 0.56
N GLY A 57 -35.86 13.81 0.34
CA GLY A 57 -34.80 13.02 -0.31
C GLY A 57 -34.82 13.04 -1.84
N TYR A 58 -35.58 13.95 -2.45
CA TYR A 58 -35.69 14.11 -3.90
C TYR A 58 -35.30 15.53 -4.33
N LEU A 59 -34.66 15.65 -5.51
CA LEU A 59 -34.37 16.94 -6.15
C LEU A 59 -35.57 17.39 -6.99
N TRP A 60 -36.16 18.51 -6.61
CA TRP A 60 -37.29 19.15 -7.28
C TRP A 60 -36.82 20.32 -8.13
N ARG A 61 -37.46 20.51 -9.29
CA ARG A 61 -37.25 21.69 -10.15
C ARG A 61 -38.57 22.43 -10.32
N ARG A 62 -38.59 23.72 -10.02
CA ARG A 62 -39.74 24.61 -10.22
C ARG A 62 -39.89 24.90 -11.71
N VAL A 63 -41.04 24.53 -12.27
CA VAL A 63 -41.42 24.80 -13.67
C VAL A 63 -42.55 25.84 -13.71
N LYS A 64 -42.58 26.69 -14.75
CA LYS A 64 -43.56 27.79 -14.85
C LYS A 64 -44.99 27.31 -15.13
N SER A 65 -45.16 26.22 -15.89
CA SER A 65 -46.42 25.49 -16.01
C SER A 65 -46.15 24.00 -16.27
N ALA A 66 -47.09 23.13 -15.89
CA ALA A 66 -47.01 21.68 -16.11
C ALA A 66 -47.17 21.29 -17.60
N GLU A 67 -47.59 22.22 -18.46
CA GLU A 67 -47.76 22.00 -19.90
C GLU A 67 -46.48 22.29 -20.69
N GLN A 68 -45.54 23.05 -20.10
CA GLN A 68 -44.23 23.35 -20.68
C GLN A 68 -43.13 22.39 -20.23
N THR A 69 -43.48 21.35 -19.47
CA THR A 69 -42.56 20.24 -19.22
C THR A 69 -42.60 19.33 -20.42
N ASP A 70 -41.50 19.27 -21.18
CA ASP A 70 -41.30 18.16 -22.12
C ASP A 70 -41.59 16.86 -21.35
N GLU A 71 -42.50 16.03 -21.87
CA GLU A 71 -42.57 14.64 -21.47
C GLU A 71 -41.25 14.00 -21.86
N ARG A 72 -40.29 14.06 -20.93
CA ARG A 72 -39.11 13.23 -21.03
C ARG A 72 -39.56 11.84 -20.65
N GLU A 73 -39.78 11.03 -21.68
CA GLU A 73 -39.81 9.58 -21.51
C GLU A 73 -38.57 9.25 -20.67
N PHE A 74 -38.79 8.74 -19.46
CA PHE A 74 -37.72 8.05 -18.76
C PHE A 74 -37.15 7.07 -19.78
N ALA A 75 -35.84 7.11 -20.00
CA ALA A 75 -35.16 6.06 -20.74
C ALA A 75 -34.62 5.07 -19.71
N PRO A 76 -35.47 4.22 -19.10
CA PRO A 76 -34.94 3.01 -18.50
C PRO A 76 -34.23 2.27 -19.63
N ILE A 77 -33.22 1.50 -19.29
CA ILE A 77 -32.60 0.61 -20.25
C ILE A 77 -33.73 -0.25 -20.84
N LYS A 78 -34.02 -0.03 -22.13
CA LYS A 78 -35.24 -0.45 -22.82
C LYS A 78 -35.19 -1.94 -23.14
N THR A 79 -35.33 -2.78 -22.12
CA THR A 79 -35.68 -4.20 -22.31
C THR A 79 -37.06 -4.42 -21.70
N GLU A 80 -37.89 -5.27 -22.31
CA GLU A 80 -39.26 -5.58 -21.86
C GLU A 80 -39.35 -6.07 -20.40
N SER A 81 -38.22 -6.50 -19.83
CA SER A 81 -38.10 -6.98 -18.45
C SER A 81 -37.66 -5.92 -17.44
N HIS A 82 -37.39 -4.66 -17.85
CA HIS A 82 -36.72 -3.64 -17.04
C HIS A 82 -35.36 -4.11 -16.47
N THR A 83 -34.66 -4.97 -17.23
CA THR A 83 -33.36 -5.52 -16.82
C THR A 83 -32.37 -5.56 -17.97
N TYR A 84 -31.18 -5.01 -17.79
CA TYR A 84 -30.11 -5.18 -18.76
C TYR A 84 -29.26 -6.39 -18.35
N ARG A 85 -29.32 -7.45 -19.15
CA ARG A 85 -28.28 -8.48 -19.14
C ARG A 85 -27.16 -7.97 -20.02
N THR A 86 -26.02 -7.65 -19.41
CA THR A 86 -24.74 -7.75 -20.14
C THR A 86 -24.47 -9.24 -20.43
N ALA A 87 -23.43 -9.61 -21.18
CA ALA A 87 -23.01 -11.01 -21.31
C ALA A 87 -22.85 -11.72 -19.94
N PHE A 88 -22.74 -10.94 -18.86
CA PHE A 88 -22.62 -11.39 -17.48
C PHE A 88 -23.90 -11.22 -16.63
N GLY A 89 -24.94 -10.47 -17.06
CA GLY A 89 -26.21 -10.29 -16.32
C GLY A 89 -26.53 -8.85 -15.88
N LEU A 90 -27.46 -8.68 -14.94
CA LEU A 90 -27.86 -7.40 -14.29
C LEU A 90 -26.77 -6.93 -13.32
N SER A 91 -25.80 -6.17 -13.82
CA SER A 91 -24.67 -5.71 -13.02
C SER A 91 -24.25 -4.29 -13.36
N HIS A 92 -23.74 -3.57 -12.36
CA HIS A 92 -22.86 -2.45 -12.64
C HIS A 92 -21.50 -3.05 -13.02
N ASN A 93 -21.04 -2.74 -14.24
CA ASN A 93 -19.75 -3.18 -14.74
C ASN A 93 -18.80 -1.99 -14.63
N CYS A 94 -17.70 -2.22 -13.93
CA CYS A 94 -16.64 -1.27 -13.66
C CYS A 94 -15.41 -1.78 -14.39
N ASP A 95 -15.11 -1.19 -15.54
CA ASP A 95 -13.99 -1.58 -16.40
C ASP A 95 -12.90 -0.51 -16.29
N ASP A 96 -11.66 -0.93 -15.99
CA ASP A 96 -10.46 -0.07 -15.87
C ASP A 96 -10.72 1.26 -15.14
N MET A 97 -11.22 1.17 -13.91
CA MET A 97 -11.53 2.37 -13.12
C MET A 97 -10.31 3.01 -12.45
N GLU A 98 -9.15 2.33 -12.45
CA GLU A 98 -7.94 2.80 -11.79
C GLU A 98 -6.91 3.22 -12.84
N ASP A 99 -6.23 4.35 -12.60
CA ASP A 99 -5.07 4.79 -13.37
C ASP A 99 -3.85 4.95 -12.46
N GLU A 100 -2.66 5.01 -13.06
CA GLU A 100 -1.39 5.13 -12.31
C GLU A 100 -1.39 6.35 -11.38
N GLU A 101 -1.91 7.50 -11.83
CA GLU A 101 -1.93 8.73 -11.06
C GLU A 101 -2.78 8.61 -9.78
N MET A 102 -3.86 7.83 -9.84
CA MET A 102 -4.75 7.55 -8.70
C MET A 102 -4.12 6.56 -7.71
N VAL A 103 -3.31 5.61 -8.18
CA VAL A 103 -2.71 4.57 -7.33
C VAL A 103 -1.35 4.95 -6.75
N LEU A 104 -0.64 5.93 -7.32
CA LEU A 104 0.67 6.36 -6.80
C LEU A 104 0.64 6.96 -5.38
N ASN A 105 -0.43 7.64 -4.97
CA ASN A 105 -0.49 8.32 -3.67
C ASN A 105 -1.50 7.64 -2.72
N ASP A 106 -1.04 7.29 -1.52
CA ASP A 106 -1.82 6.68 -0.44
C ASP A 106 -3.16 7.41 -0.20
N GLN A 107 -3.13 8.75 -0.16
CA GLN A 107 -4.33 9.57 0.03
C GLN A 107 -5.30 9.52 -1.16
N ARG A 108 -4.77 9.40 -2.39
CA ARG A 108 -5.59 9.29 -3.61
C ARG A 108 -6.26 7.92 -3.69
N ARG A 109 -5.53 6.85 -3.35
CA ARG A 109 -6.10 5.50 -3.20
C ARG A 109 -7.23 5.49 -2.18
N ASP A 110 -7.00 6.07 -0.99
CA ASP A 110 -8.03 6.17 0.04
C ASP A 110 -9.26 6.96 -0.41
N LYS A 111 -9.05 8.09 -1.09
CA LYS A 111 -10.14 8.89 -1.64
C LYS A 111 -10.96 8.09 -2.65
N PHE A 112 -10.29 7.37 -3.57
CA PHE A 112 -10.94 6.54 -4.56
C PHE A 112 -11.72 5.37 -3.92
N ARG A 113 -11.11 4.68 -2.94
CA ARG A 113 -11.76 3.63 -2.14
C ARG A 113 -13.01 4.14 -1.42
N ARG A 114 -12.92 5.28 -0.73
CA ARG A 114 -14.06 5.90 -0.04
C ARG A 114 -15.17 6.28 -1.02
N TRP A 115 -14.81 6.81 -2.19
CA TRP A 115 -15.78 7.09 -3.24
C TRP A 115 -16.46 5.81 -3.75
N PHE A 116 -15.69 4.76 -4.06
CA PHE A 116 -16.24 3.51 -4.58
C PHE A 116 -17.19 2.83 -3.58
N TYR A 117 -16.76 2.65 -2.32
CA TYR A 117 -17.59 2.01 -1.31
C TYR A 117 -18.71 2.91 -0.78
N GLY A 118 -18.53 4.23 -0.76
CA GLY A 118 -19.52 5.19 -0.27
C GLY A 118 -20.53 5.66 -1.32
N THR A 119 -20.18 5.61 -2.60
CA THR A 119 -21.01 6.12 -3.70
C THR A 119 -21.41 5.02 -4.68
N VAL A 120 -20.46 4.24 -5.21
CA VAL A 120 -20.74 3.23 -6.24
C VAL A 120 -21.49 2.03 -5.66
N ARG A 121 -20.97 1.44 -4.58
CA ARG A 121 -21.58 0.27 -3.94
C ARG A 121 -23.03 0.49 -3.50
N PRO A 122 -23.42 1.63 -2.89
CA PRO A 122 -24.82 1.86 -2.48
C PRO A 122 -25.82 2.07 -3.62
N ILE A 123 -25.36 2.39 -4.84
CA ILE A 123 -26.23 2.50 -6.02
C ILE A 123 -26.71 1.12 -6.50
N VAL A 124 -25.99 0.05 -6.12
CA VAL A 124 -26.37 -1.33 -6.47
C VAL A 124 -27.70 -1.67 -5.79
N ARG A 125 -28.74 -1.90 -6.61
CA ARG A 125 -30.05 -2.33 -6.12
C ARG A 125 -29.95 -3.61 -5.29
N SER A 126 -30.90 -3.86 -4.40
CA SER A 126 -31.00 -5.14 -3.68
C SER A 126 -30.99 -6.33 -4.65
N GLY A 127 -30.13 -7.31 -4.41
CA GLY A 127 -29.90 -8.46 -5.29
C GLY A 127 -29.11 -8.16 -6.58
N GLY A 128 -28.66 -6.93 -6.79
CA GLY A 128 -27.75 -6.56 -7.87
C GLY A 128 -26.33 -7.06 -7.61
N LYS A 129 -25.57 -7.32 -8.68
CA LYS A 129 -24.16 -7.72 -8.60
C LYS A 129 -23.27 -6.56 -9.08
N LEU A 130 -22.15 -6.35 -8.40
CA LEU A 130 -21.10 -5.43 -8.84
C LEU A 130 -19.98 -6.27 -9.47
N ARG A 131 -19.53 -5.88 -10.66
CA ARG A 131 -18.44 -6.55 -11.37
C ARG A 131 -17.37 -5.53 -11.67
N VAL A 132 -16.17 -5.79 -11.19
CA VAL A 132 -15.00 -4.96 -11.45
C VAL A 132 -14.03 -5.79 -12.27
N VAL A 133 -13.58 -5.23 -13.37
CA VAL A 133 -12.61 -5.81 -14.31
C VAL A 133 -11.56 -4.75 -14.56
N GLY A 134 -10.31 -5.18 -14.68
CA GLY A 134 -9.21 -4.34 -15.09
C GLY A 134 -7.87 -4.96 -14.76
N THR A 135 -6.83 -4.16 -14.91
CA THR A 135 -5.45 -4.57 -14.66
C THR A 135 -4.99 -4.18 -13.25
N ILE A 136 -4.21 -5.04 -12.58
CA ILE A 136 -3.61 -4.74 -11.27
C ILE A 136 -2.45 -3.77 -11.42
N ILE A 137 -2.69 -2.49 -11.13
CA ILE A 137 -1.69 -1.43 -11.27
C ILE A 137 -0.81 -1.20 -10.03
N GLY A 138 -1.17 -1.82 -8.90
CA GLY A 138 -0.40 -1.77 -7.65
C GLY A 138 -0.97 -2.73 -6.61
N PHE A 139 -0.15 -3.17 -5.66
CA PHE A 139 -0.58 -4.15 -4.65
C PHE A 139 -1.56 -3.57 -3.63
N ASP A 140 -1.70 -2.24 -3.57
CA ASP A 140 -2.68 -1.54 -2.74
C ASP A 140 -3.88 -0.96 -3.53
N SER A 141 -4.02 -1.32 -4.82
CA SER A 141 -5.13 -0.85 -5.63
C SER A 141 -6.48 -1.35 -5.09
N LEU A 142 -7.56 -0.64 -5.41
CA LEU A 142 -8.91 -1.07 -5.07
C LEU A 142 -9.17 -2.47 -5.64
N LEU A 143 -8.81 -2.70 -6.91
CA LEU A 143 -9.04 -3.97 -7.59
C LEU A 143 -8.26 -5.09 -6.90
N GLU A 144 -6.98 -4.89 -6.58
CA GLU A 144 -6.16 -5.90 -5.90
C GLU A 144 -6.74 -6.30 -4.54
N ARG A 145 -7.28 -5.33 -3.79
CA ARG A 145 -7.92 -5.61 -2.50
C ARG A 145 -9.19 -6.46 -2.61
N THR A 146 -9.79 -6.55 -3.80
CA THR A 146 -10.92 -7.46 -4.08
C THR A 146 -10.49 -8.85 -4.54
N MET A 147 -9.19 -9.05 -4.81
CA MET A 147 -8.64 -10.35 -5.21
C MET A 147 -8.44 -11.29 -4.00
N PRO A 148 -8.52 -12.62 -4.22
CA PRO A 148 -8.18 -13.60 -3.19
C PRO A 148 -6.71 -13.46 -2.75
N SER A 149 -6.46 -13.69 -1.46
CA SER A 149 -5.10 -13.84 -0.96
C SER A 149 -4.60 -15.26 -1.27
N GLU A 150 -3.38 -15.39 -1.75
CA GLU A 150 -2.75 -16.69 -2.01
C GLU A 150 -2.57 -17.55 -0.75
N ARG A 151 -2.53 -16.91 0.43
CA ARG A 151 -2.44 -17.61 1.73
C ARG A 151 -3.80 -18.07 2.26
N ALA A 152 -4.90 -17.65 1.63
CA ALA A 152 -6.24 -17.97 2.12
C ALA A 152 -6.63 -19.41 1.75
N LYS A 153 -7.28 -20.10 2.69
CA LYS A 153 -7.69 -21.52 2.53
C LYS A 153 -8.70 -21.72 1.40
N ASP A 154 -9.48 -20.69 1.11
CA ASP A 154 -10.50 -20.61 0.08
C ASP A 154 -9.96 -20.07 -1.26
N THR A 155 -8.65 -20.07 -1.46
CA THR A 155 -8.01 -19.68 -2.73
C THR A 155 -7.46 -20.91 -3.44
N ARG A 156 -7.71 -21.00 -4.75
CA ARG A 156 -7.02 -21.95 -5.64
C ARG A 156 -6.01 -21.20 -6.48
N ILE A 157 -4.84 -21.81 -6.64
CA ILE A 157 -3.70 -21.28 -7.36
C ILE A 157 -3.36 -22.28 -8.47
N GLU A 158 -3.41 -21.81 -9.70
CA GLU A 158 -2.90 -22.46 -10.91
C GLU A 158 -1.88 -21.53 -11.56
N PRO A 159 -1.00 -22.02 -12.45
CA PRO A 159 0.06 -21.22 -13.06
C PRO A 159 -0.40 -19.91 -13.71
N LEU A 160 -1.58 -19.92 -14.35
CA LEU A 160 -2.15 -18.76 -15.05
C LEU A 160 -3.34 -18.12 -14.35
N ARG A 161 -3.76 -18.65 -13.20
CA ARG A 161 -5.04 -18.28 -12.60
C ARG A 161 -5.03 -18.45 -11.09
N VAL A 162 -5.42 -17.40 -10.39
CA VAL A 162 -5.68 -17.42 -8.94
C VAL A 162 -7.12 -17.01 -8.70
N TRP A 163 -7.90 -17.81 -7.97
CA TRP A 163 -9.32 -17.49 -7.75
C TRP A 163 -9.88 -17.94 -6.42
N SER A 164 -10.89 -17.20 -5.96
CA SER A 164 -11.69 -17.54 -4.78
C SER A 164 -12.58 -18.74 -5.06
N VAL A 165 -12.64 -19.69 -4.13
CA VAL A 165 -13.56 -20.84 -4.15
C VAL A 165 -14.52 -20.74 -2.98
N ASP A 166 -15.81 -20.66 -3.29
CA ASP A 166 -16.85 -20.76 -2.28
C ASP A 166 -17.24 -22.24 -2.09
N GLU A 167 -16.56 -22.94 -1.17
CA GLU A 167 -16.87 -24.34 -0.85
C GLU A 167 -18.26 -24.52 -0.23
N LYS A 168 -18.83 -23.45 0.35
CA LYS A 168 -20.11 -23.50 1.07
C LYS A 168 -21.30 -23.18 0.16
N TYR A 169 -21.08 -22.42 -0.92
CA TYR A 169 -22.09 -22.07 -1.92
C TYR A 169 -21.52 -22.13 -3.35
N PRO A 170 -21.30 -23.33 -3.92
CA PRO A 170 -20.77 -23.51 -5.27
C PRO A 170 -21.64 -22.90 -6.38
N THR A 171 -22.89 -22.52 -6.09
CA THR A 171 -23.83 -21.82 -6.99
C THR A 171 -23.77 -20.29 -6.90
N GLY A 172 -22.94 -19.71 -6.02
CA GLY A 172 -22.74 -18.25 -5.93
C GLY A 172 -23.93 -17.47 -5.34
N GLU A 173 -24.75 -18.10 -4.49
CA GLU A 173 -25.96 -17.50 -3.93
C GLU A 173 -25.77 -16.83 -2.55
N ARG A 174 -24.71 -17.12 -1.79
CA ARG A 174 -24.40 -16.40 -0.54
C ARG A 174 -22.89 -16.30 -0.32
N ILE A 175 -22.34 -15.10 -0.52
CA ILE A 175 -20.90 -14.82 -0.38
C ILE A 175 -20.53 -14.77 1.11
N ALA A 176 -19.47 -15.50 1.48
CA ALA A 176 -18.86 -15.46 2.81
C ALA A 176 -18.41 -14.04 3.19
N TYR A 177 -18.68 -13.66 4.44
CA TYR A 177 -18.78 -12.27 4.88
C TYR A 177 -17.45 -11.56 5.19
N ASP A 178 -16.28 -12.17 5.01
CA ASP A 178 -15.03 -11.50 5.42
C ASP A 178 -14.50 -10.48 4.38
N LYS A 179 -14.79 -10.65 3.08
CA LYS A 179 -14.46 -9.63 2.04
C LYS A 179 -15.55 -9.36 1.00
N GLY A 180 -16.58 -10.22 0.87
CA GLY A 180 -17.75 -9.95 0.03
C GLY A 180 -17.50 -9.93 -1.49
N TRP A 181 -16.33 -10.36 -1.97
CA TRP A 181 -15.96 -10.41 -3.39
C TRP A 181 -15.57 -11.82 -3.83
N LEU A 182 -15.96 -12.21 -5.03
CA LEU A 182 -15.42 -13.38 -5.74
C LEU A 182 -14.40 -12.85 -6.75
N GLY A 183 -13.12 -13.08 -6.47
CA GLY A 183 -12.02 -12.58 -7.31
C GLY A 183 -11.43 -13.69 -8.18
N VAL A 184 -11.02 -13.31 -9.39
CA VAL A 184 -10.22 -14.15 -10.29
C VAL A 184 -9.14 -13.28 -10.91
N LYS A 185 -7.89 -13.64 -10.69
CA LYS A 185 -6.71 -13.01 -11.28
C LYS A 185 -6.12 -13.94 -12.33
N TYR A 186 -5.74 -13.39 -13.48
CA TYR A 186 -5.18 -14.13 -14.60
C TYR A 186 -3.78 -13.65 -14.95
N ARG A 187 -2.97 -14.54 -15.54
CA ARG A 187 -1.68 -14.23 -16.17
C ARG A 187 -1.74 -14.68 -17.62
N ALA A 188 -1.18 -13.88 -18.52
CA ALA A 188 -1.12 -14.22 -19.94
C ALA A 188 -0.28 -15.47 -20.21
N HIS A 189 0.79 -15.66 -19.44
CA HIS A 189 1.68 -16.83 -19.52
C HIS A 189 2.39 -17.11 -18.18
N ASP A 190 2.96 -18.30 -18.06
CA ASP A 190 3.86 -18.71 -16.97
C ASP A 190 5.32 -18.32 -17.29
N PRO A 191 6.25 -18.32 -16.32
CA PRO A 191 7.60 -17.75 -16.52
C PRO A 191 8.38 -18.27 -17.72
N ASP A 192 8.19 -19.54 -18.09
CA ASP A 192 8.85 -20.20 -19.22
C ASP A 192 8.03 -20.19 -20.52
N PHE A 193 6.79 -19.68 -20.48
CA PHE A 193 5.80 -19.67 -21.57
C PHE A 193 5.29 -21.07 -21.97
N SER A 194 5.43 -22.07 -21.09
CA SER A 194 4.88 -23.41 -21.33
C SER A 194 3.35 -23.42 -21.39
N GLN A 195 2.72 -22.49 -20.68
CA GLN A 195 1.28 -22.29 -20.64
C GLN A 195 0.93 -20.86 -21.04
N ILE A 196 -0.04 -20.73 -21.95
CA ILE A 196 -0.53 -19.45 -22.44
C ILE A 196 -2.05 -19.40 -22.26
N LEU A 197 -2.55 -18.30 -21.70
CA LEU A 197 -3.97 -18.13 -21.38
C LEU A 197 -4.84 -18.03 -22.62
N TRP A 198 -4.36 -17.31 -23.65
CA TRP A 198 -5.10 -17.04 -24.89
C TRP A 198 -4.20 -17.19 -26.12
N PRO A 199 -3.79 -18.42 -26.48
CA PRO A 199 -2.80 -18.68 -27.52
C PRO A 199 -3.26 -18.25 -28.92
N GLU A 200 -4.57 -18.22 -29.19
CA GLU A 200 -5.12 -17.81 -30.49
C GLU A 200 -4.91 -16.32 -30.77
N ALA A 201 -4.92 -15.47 -29.74
CA ALA A 201 -4.67 -14.03 -29.88
C ALA A 201 -3.23 -13.66 -29.54
N PHE A 202 -2.61 -14.36 -28.58
CA PHE A 202 -1.29 -14.08 -28.05
C PHE A 202 -0.42 -15.33 -28.11
N THR A 203 0.18 -15.60 -29.26
CA THR A 203 1.15 -16.71 -29.40
C THR A 203 2.39 -16.46 -28.54
N GLU A 204 3.16 -17.53 -28.29
CA GLU A 204 4.44 -17.43 -27.57
C GLU A 204 5.37 -16.42 -28.23
N GLU A 205 5.53 -16.49 -29.56
CA GLU A 205 6.43 -15.57 -30.28
C GLU A 205 5.98 -14.11 -30.11
N ARG A 206 4.67 -13.87 -30.17
CA ARG A 206 4.09 -12.53 -29.99
C ARG A 206 4.32 -12.02 -28.57
N LEU A 207 4.08 -12.83 -27.54
CA LEU A 207 4.28 -12.41 -26.15
C LEU A 207 5.77 -12.16 -25.84
N ARG A 208 6.68 -12.97 -26.38
CA ARG A 208 8.12 -12.75 -26.28
C ARG A 208 8.55 -11.47 -26.99
N GLN A 209 8.00 -11.20 -28.17
CA GLN A 209 8.26 -9.94 -28.89
C GLN A 209 7.79 -8.73 -28.09
N ILE A 210 6.53 -8.74 -27.62
CA ILE A 210 5.99 -7.64 -26.79
C ILE A 210 6.87 -7.44 -25.56
N ARG A 211 7.20 -8.51 -24.83
CA ARG A 211 8.09 -8.43 -23.66
C ARG A 211 9.45 -7.83 -24.00
N GLY A 212 10.03 -8.20 -25.14
CA GLY A 212 11.29 -7.64 -25.64
C GLY A 212 11.19 -6.14 -25.95
N GLU A 213 10.13 -5.70 -26.62
CA GLU A 213 9.87 -4.29 -26.91
C GLU A 213 9.77 -3.46 -25.61
N PHE A 214 9.02 -3.94 -24.61
CA PHE A 214 8.95 -3.30 -23.30
C PHE A 214 10.31 -3.30 -22.57
N ALA A 215 11.10 -4.36 -22.71
CA ALA A 215 12.46 -4.43 -22.13
C ALA A 215 13.41 -3.39 -22.75
N GLU A 216 13.39 -3.25 -24.08
CA GLU A 216 14.21 -2.26 -24.80
C GLU A 216 13.85 -0.82 -24.41
N MET A 217 12.58 -0.56 -24.11
CA MET A 217 12.09 0.73 -23.62
C MET A 217 12.32 0.94 -22.10
N GLY A 218 12.77 -0.09 -21.37
CA GLY A 218 12.92 -0.04 -19.92
C GLY A 218 11.60 0.01 -19.14
N MET A 219 10.53 -0.54 -19.73
CA MET A 219 9.14 -0.49 -19.22
C MET A 219 8.60 -1.90 -18.90
N LEU A 220 9.45 -2.79 -18.37
CA LEU A 220 9.05 -4.17 -18.04
C LEU A 220 7.98 -4.25 -16.95
N ASP A 221 7.90 -3.24 -16.09
CA ASP A 221 6.87 -3.12 -15.07
C ASP A 221 5.48 -2.93 -15.69
N ILE A 222 5.35 -2.16 -16.77
CA ILE A 222 4.10 -2.01 -17.52
C ILE A 222 3.70 -3.34 -18.16
N TYR A 223 4.66 -4.10 -18.71
CA TYR A 223 4.37 -5.44 -19.22
C TYR A 223 3.86 -6.38 -18.12
N GLY A 224 4.52 -6.40 -16.96
CA GLY A 224 4.09 -7.19 -15.81
C GLY A 224 2.69 -6.83 -15.33
N GLN A 225 2.39 -5.53 -15.26
CA GLN A 225 1.07 -5.02 -14.95
C GLN A 225 0.03 -5.53 -15.96
N GLU A 226 0.15 -5.15 -17.25
CA GLU A 226 -0.87 -5.39 -18.28
C GLU A 226 -1.07 -6.88 -18.63
N TYR A 227 0.00 -7.67 -18.64
CA TYR A 227 -0.07 -9.07 -19.09
C TYR A 227 -0.03 -10.07 -17.94
N LEU A 228 0.58 -9.75 -16.81
CA LEU A 228 0.80 -10.71 -15.71
C LEU A 228 0.05 -10.35 -14.43
N ASN A 229 -0.63 -9.19 -14.36
CA ASN A 229 -1.22 -8.65 -13.14
C ASN A 229 -0.23 -8.63 -11.96
N ASP A 230 1.04 -8.37 -12.30
CA ASP A 230 2.16 -8.27 -11.38
C ASP A 230 2.82 -6.91 -11.59
N PRO A 231 2.50 -5.90 -10.75
CA PRO A 231 2.93 -4.53 -10.98
C PRO A 231 4.42 -4.31 -10.68
N ILE A 232 5.18 -5.36 -10.32
CA ILE A 232 6.62 -5.29 -10.09
C ILE A 232 7.34 -6.28 -10.99
N ASP A 233 8.43 -5.81 -11.57
CA ASP A 233 9.39 -6.66 -12.25
C ASP A 233 10.50 -7.07 -11.28
N GLU A 234 10.71 -8.37 -11.09
CA GLU A 234 11.77 -8.93 -10.24
C GLU A 234 13.16 -8.35 -10.59
N SER A 235 13.39 -8.00 -11.86
CA SER A 235 14.67 -7.46 -12.30
C SER A 235 14.93 -6.04 -11.80
N THR A 236 13.86 -5.25 -11.62
CA THR A 236 13.89 -3.85 -11.16
C THR A 236 13.50 -3.67 -9.70
N ALA A 237 13.02 -4.74 -9.04
CA ALA A 237 12.67 -4.75 -7.62
C ALA A 237 13.82 -4.18 -6.77
N PHE A 238 13.45 -3.41 -5.74
CA PHE A 238 14.43 -2.75 -4.87
C PHE A 238 15.28 -3.79 -4.13
N PHE A 239 14.62 -4.78 -3.53
CA PHE A 239 15.25 -6.00 -3.03
C PHE A 239 14.82 -7.18 -3.91
N ARG A 240 15.80 -7.95 -4.39
CA ARG A 240 15.54 -9.16 -5.17
C ARG A 240 15.49 -10.34 -4.22
N ILE A 241 14.55 -11.25 -4.46
CA ILE A 241 14.43 -12.49 -3.67
C ILE A 241 15.74 -13.29 -3.68
N SER A 242 16.45 -13.30 -4.81
CA SER A 242 17.76 -13.94 -4.95
C SER A 242 18.83 -13.41 -3.99
N ASP A 243 18.72 -12.15 -3.58
CA ASP A 243 19.69 -11.47 -2.72
C ASP A 243 19.37 -11.70 -1.23
N LEU A 244 18.20 -12.26 -0.91
CA LEU A 244 17.76 -12.56 0.46
C LEU A 244 18.30 -13.93 0.90
N ILE A 245 19.52 -13.92 1.44
CA ILE A 245 20.24 -15.13 1.85
C ILE A 245 19.69 -15.65 3.18
N PRO A 246 19.37 -16.96 3.31
CA PRO A 246 18.97 -17.54 4.57
C PRO A 246 20.14 -17.66 5.56
N MET A 247 19.87 -17.47 6.84
CA MET A 247 20.77 -17.86 7.92
C MET A 247 20.94 -19.38 7.95
N ARG A 248 22.14 -19.85 8.29
CA ARG A 248 22.45 -21.26 8.57
C ARG A 248 22.52 -21.48 10.07
N GLU A 249 22.46 -22.73 10.51
CA GLU A 249 22.57 -23.09 11.94
C GLU A 249 23.75 -22.41 12.66
N GLN A 250 24.92 -22.42 12.01
CA GLN A 250 26.13 -21.76 12.54
C GLN A 250 25.93 -20.25 12.74
N ASP A 251 25.18 -19.61 11.85
CA ASP A 251 24.88 -18.19 11.94
C ASP A 251 23.99 -17.87 13.14
N HIS A 252 23.21 -18.82 13.68
CA HIS A 252 22.46 -18.59 14.93
C HIS A 252 23.38 -18.62 16.15
N GLU A 253 24.40 -19.48 16.15
CA GLU A 253 25.35 -19.67 17.26
C GLU A 253 26.46 -18.60 17.30
N THR A 254 26.80 -17.98 16.17
CA THR A 254 27.85 -16.95 16.10
C THR A 254 27.57 -15.80 17.06
N ARG A 255 28.59 -15.34 17.79
CA ARG A 255 28.49 -14.16 18.65
C ARG A 255 28.26 -12.92 17.79
N LYS A 256 27.22 -12.15 18.14
CA LYS A 256 26.85 -10.93 17.43
C LYS A 256 26.74 -9.76 18.39
N THR A 257 26.98 -8.57 17.86
CA THR A 257 26.56 -7.31 18.48
C THR A 257 25.22 -6.90 17.87
N TYR A 258 24.23 -6.65 18.72
CA TYR A 258 22.87 -6.40 18.28
C TYR A 258 22.60 -4.91 18.17
N TYR A 259 21.79 -4.54 17.19
CA TYR A 259 21.31 -3.19 16.97
C TYR A 259 19.83 -3.24 16.59
N ALA A 260 19.06 -2.26 17.04
CA ALA A 260 17.64 -2.17 16.75
C ALA A 260 17.32 -0.86 16.04
N ALA A 261 16.37 -0.89 15.11
CA ALA A 261 15.83 0.29 14.47
C ALA A 261 14.30 0.27 14.55
N CYS A 262 13.71 1.40 14.91
CA CYS A 262 12.27 1.54 15.07
C CYS A 262 11.69 2.56 14.10
N ASP A 263 10.61 2.19 13.44
CA ASP A 263 9.73 3.13 12.72
C ASP A 263 8.39 3.21 13.48
N PHE A 264 8.08 4.40 13.99
CA PHE A 264 6.93 4.59 14.88
C PHE A 264 5.76 5.26 14.16
N ALA A 265 4.57 4.64 14.26
CA ALA A 265 3.32 5.19 13.74
C ALA A 265 2.51 5.89 14.85
N ILE A 266 2.88 7.13 15.22
CA ILE A 266 2.29 7.85 16.38
C ILE A 266 1.30 8.96 15.95
N GLY A 267 1.20 9.28 14.66
CA GLY A 267 0.37 10.38 14.16
C GLY A 267 -1.14 10.11 14.21
N GLU A 268 -1.96 11.17 14.35
CA GLU A 268 -3.43 11.08 14.29
C GLU A 268 -3.96 10.56 12.92
N ASN A 269 -3.19 10.78 11.86
CA ASN A 269 -3.47 10.28 10.50
C ASN A 269 -2.97 8.85 10.27
N ASP A 270 -2.21 8.27 11.20
CA ASP A 270 -1.52 6.99 11.04
C ASP A 270 -2.28 5.80 11.63
N ARG A 271 -3.61 5.95 11.85
CA ARG A 271 -4.48 4.87 12.37
C ARG A 271 -4.39 3.54 11.60
N SER A 272 -3.86 3.56 10.38
CA SER A 272 -3.65 2.38 9.53
C SER A 272 -2.19 1.89 9.46
N ALA A 273 -1.21 2.72 9.84
CA ALA A 273 0.21 2.37 9.77
C ALA A 273 0.60 1.45 10.94
N TYR A 274 1.70 0.72 10.76
CA TYR A 274 2.24 -0.15 11.80
C TYR A 274 3.47 0.48 12.42
N THR A 275 3.66 0.25 13.72
CA THR A 275 4.96 0.44 14.34
C THR A 275 5.78 -0.83 14.12
N VAL A 276 7.03 -0.66 13.71
CA VAL A 276 7.96 -1.77 13.45
C VAL A 276 9.25 -1.58 14.22
N ILE A 277 9.77 -2.68 14.79
CA ILE A 277 11.11 -2.77 15.38
C ILE A 277 11.86 -3.88 14.64
N VAL A 278 12.96 -3.54 13.98
CA VAL A 278 13.85 -4.50 13.30
C VAL A 278 15.12 -4.64 14.13
N VAL A 279 15.55 -5.87 14.39
CA VAL A 279 16.78 -6.20 15.13
C VAL A 279 17.77 -6.91 14.21
N GLY A 280 18.96 -6.31 14.08
CA GLY A 280 20.09 -6.86 13.34
C GLY A 280 21.26 -7.20 14.25
N GLY A 281 21.81 -8.40 14.13
CA GLY A 281 23.05 -8.81 14.78
C GLY A 281 24.23 -8.79 13.81
N MET A 282 25.25 -8.00 14.09
CA MET A 282 26.51 -7.95 13.32
C MET A 282 27.52 -8.94 13.90
N ASP A 283 28.05 -9.84 13.08
CA ASP A 283 29.18 -10.70 13.47
C ASP A 283 30.54 -10.02 13.24
N ALA A 284 31.61 -10.65 13.73
CA ALA A 284 32.97 -10.12 13.59
C ALA A 284 33.46 -10.10 12.13
N GLU A 285 32.85 -10.90 11.27
CA GLU A 285 33.14 -11.01 9.83
C GLU A 285 32.36 -9.99 8.98
N GLY A 286 31.55 -9.14 9.64
CA GLY A 286 30.78 -8.06 9.03
C GLY A 286 29.54 -8.54 8.28
N PHE A 287 28.99 -9.71 8.60
CA PHE A 287 27.66 -10.11 8.18
C PHE A 287 26.61 -9.61 9.16
N LEU A 288 25.57 -9.02 8.60
CA LEU A 288 24.38 -8.60 9.33
C LEU A 288 23.34 -9.71 9.28
N SER A 289 22.91 -10.20 10.44
CA SER A 289 21.83 -11.20 10.56
C SER A 289 20.57 -10.52 11.08
N ILE A 290 19.47 -10.55 10.33
CA ILE A 290 18.17 -10.04 10.80
C ILE A 290 17.48 -11.15 11.59
N VAL A 291 17.36 -10.95 12.89
CA VAL A 291 16.98 -12.01 13.87
C VAL A 291 15.58 -11.83 14.45
N ASP A 292 15.05 -10.61 14.44
CA ASP A 292 13.73 -10.31 15.01
C ASP A 292 13.14 -9.11 14.26
N VAL A 293 11.90 -9.25 13.81
CA VAL A 293 11.10 -8.14 13.28
C VAL A 293 9.77 -8.17 14.00
N ARG A 294 9.50 -7.12 14.78
CA ARG A 294 8.25 -6.99 15.51
C ARG A 294 7.41 -5.92 14.85
N ARG A 295 6.16 -6.27 14.55
CA ARG A 295 5.22 -5.39 13.88
C ARG A 295 3.89 -5.40 14.62
N GLY A 296 3.35 -4.22 14.90
CA GLY A 296 2.07 -4.11 15.56
C GLY A 296 1.47 -2.71 15.49
N ARG A 297 0.20 -2.61 15.87
CA ARG A 297 -0.48 -1.34 16.12
C ARG A 297 -0.52 -1.14 17.61
N TRP A 298 0.47 -0.43 18.11
CA TRP A 298 0.69 -0.24 19.52
C TRP A 298 0.49 1.22 19.89
N ASP A 299 -0.09 1.46 21.06
CA ASP A 299 -0.05 2.78 21.66
C ASP A 299 1.37 3.09 22.20
N GLY A 300 1.59 4.32 22.68
CA GLY A 300 2.92 4.73 23.11
C GLY A 300 3.50 3.92 24.28
N LEU A 301 2.66 3.40 25.19
CA LEU A 301 3.13 2.59 26.32
C LEU A 301 3.44 1.16 25.86
N GLU A 302 2.63 0.60 24.97
CA GLU A 302 2.87 -0.70 24.34
C GLU A 302 4.16 -0.69 23.51
N ILE A 303 4.42 0.38 22.74
CA ILE A 303 5.69 0.55 22.00
C ILE A 303 6.89 0.48 22.95
N ILE A 304 6.81 1.17 24.09
CA ILE A 304 7.89 1.16 25.09
C ILE A 304 8.05 -0.25 25.69
N GLU A 305 6.98 -0.98 25.98
CA GLU A 305 7.08 -2.38 26.43
C GLU A 305 7.77 -3.26 25.40
N GLU A 306 7.45 -3.11 24.12
CA GLU A 306 8.11 -3.85 23.04
C GLU A 306 9.60 -3.52 22.93
N MET A 307 9.99 -2.25 23.07
CA MET A 307 11.41 -1.86 23.11
C MET A 307 12.14 -2.54 24.28
N PHE A 308 11.55 -2.56 25.48
CA PHE A 308 12.15 -3.24 26.63
C PHE A 308 12.19 -4.77 26.45
N SER A 309 11.19 -5.34 25.80
CA SER A 309 11.16 -6.76 25.47
C SER A 309 12.27 -7.14 24.47
N VAL A 310 12.57 -6.27 23.50
CA VAL A 310 13.75 -6.38 22.63
C VAL A 310 15.03 -6.23 23.44
N GLN A 311 15.11 -5.26 24.36
CA GLN A 311 16.27 -5.06 25.23
C GLN A 311 16.60 -6.28 26.08
N ARG A 312 15.59 -6.91 26.68
CA ARG A 312 15.76 -8.13 27.49
C ARG A 312 16.19 -9.34 26.67
N ARG A 313 15.70 -9.46 25.43
CA ARG A 313 15.95 -10.63 24.59
C ARG A 313 17.30 -10.56 23.87
N TRP A 314 17.64 -9.40 23.33
CA TRP A 314 18.79 -9.24 22.44
C TRP A 314 19.85 -8.28 22.97
N SER A 315 19.50 -7.43 23.94
CA SER A 315 20.39 -6.40 24.50
C SER A 315 21.15 -5.61 23.44
N PRO A 316 20.45 -4.98 22.48
CA PRO A 316 21.08 -4.16 21.46
C PRO A 316 21.87 -2.98 22.06
N ASP A 317 22.98 -2.67 21.41
CA ASP A 317 23.88 -1.57 21.79
C ASP A 317 23.28 -0.20 21.50
N ALA A 318 22.34 -0.11 20.55
CA ALA A 318 21.63 1.12 20.21
C ALA A 318 20.24 0.82 19.62
N PHE A 319 19.29 1.71 19.91
CA PHE A 319 18.00 1.83 19.25
C PHE A 319 17.97 3.08 18.37
N ARG A 320 18.03 2.88 17.06
CA ARG A 320 17.80 3.95 16.08
C ARG A 320 16.32 4.29 16.03
N VAL A 321 16.01 5.56 16.21
CA VAL A 321 14.64 6.07 16.27
C VAL A 321 14.55 7.45 15.61
N GLU A 322 13.37 7.81 15.12
CA GLU A 322 13.17 9.14 14.58
C GLU A 322 12.98 10.18 15.70
N SER A 323 13.81 11.23 15.71
CA SER A 323 13.84 12.26 16.77
C SER A 323 12.49 12.90 17.02
N GLU A 324 11.71 13.15 15.97
CA GLU A 324 10.40 13.78 16.10
C GLU A 324 9.42 12.92 16.91
N ASN A 325 9.46 11.59 16.75
CA ASN A 325 8.54 10.68 17.42
C ASN A 325 8.87 10.56 18.93
N ILE A 326 10.16 10.56 19.28
CA ILE A 326 10.58 10.56 20.68
C ILE A 326 10.25 11.89 21.35
N ALA A 327 10.61 13.00 20.71
CA ALA A 327 10.41 14.33 21.27
C ALA A 327 8.92 14.67 21.47
N LYS A 328 8.04 14.25 20.54
CA LYS A 328 6.62 14.60 20.58
C LYS A 328 5.78 13.74 21.53
N SER A 329 6.15 12.49 21.82
CA SER A 329 5.20 11.57 22.47
C SER A 329 5.78 10.50 23.38
N LEU A 330 6.94 9.92 23.07
CA LEU A 330 7.44 8.75 23.83
C LEU A 330 8.47 9.07 24.91
N GLY A 331 9.29 10.12 24.75
CA GLY A 331 10.49 10.33 25.56
C GLY A 331 10.24 10.34 27.06
N SER A 332 9.27 11.12 27.54
CA SER A 332 9.01 11.25 28.99
C SER A 332 8.56 9.94 29.66
N PHE A 333 7.80 9.10 28.96
CA PHE A 333 7.37 7.80 29.46
C PHE A 333 8.49 6.76 29.38
N LEU A 334 9.29 6.82 28.31
CA LEU A 334 10.42 5.94 28.11
C LEU A 334 11.47 6.12 29.22
N TYR A 335 11.90 7.36 29.48
CA TYR A 335 12.90 7.64 30.51
C TYR A 335 12.40 7.29 31.92
N ARG A 336 11.13 7.57 32.22
CA ARG A 336 10.54 7.14 33.50
C ARG A 336 10.61 5.62 33.67
N LYS A 337 10.28 4.86 32.62
CA LYS A 337 10.35 3.40 32.69
C LYS A 337 11.78 2.88 32.82
N MET A 338 12.76 3.53 32.18
CA MET A 338 14.17 3.18 32.37
C MET A 338 14.59 3.32 33.83
N ASP A 339 14.15 4.39 34.49
CA ASP A 339 14.41 4.59 35.92
C ASP A 339 13.67 3.58 36.80
N GLU A 340 12.41 3.26 36.48
CA GLU A 340 11.62 2.28 37.25
C GLU A 340 12.20 0.85 37.15
N GLU A 341 12.61 0.43 35.96
CA GLU A 341 13.14 -0.91 35.67
C GLU A 341 14.67 -1.02 35.83
N GLN A 342 15.35 0.10 36.13
CA GLN A 342 16.81 0.21 36.18
C GLN A 342 17.50 -0.38 34.94
N THR A 343 16.85 -0.23 33.78
CA THR A 343 17.32 -0.73 32.49
C THR A 343 17.37 0.43 31.51
N TYR A 344 18.57 0.86 31.16
CA TYR A 344 18.80 2.04 30.33
C TYR A 344 19.07 1.63 28.89
N LEU A 345 18.17 2.01 27.98
CA LEU A 345 18.33 1.75 26.55
C LEU A 345 19.17 2.89 25.96
N VAL A 346 20.13 2.56 25.10
CA VAL A 346 20.87 3.56 24.34
C VAL A 346 19.99 4.01 23.18
N ILE A 347 19.51 5.24 23.25
CA ILE A 347 18.63 5.83 22.25
C ILE A 347 19.47 6.67 21.31
N ASP A 348 19.42 6.33 20.03
CA ASP A 348 20.15 7.01 18.98
C ASP A 348 19.14 7.69 18.04
N ASP A 349 18.73 8.90 18.41
CA ASP A 349 17.68 9.62 17.71
C ASP A 349 18.24 10.44 16.54
N ARG A 350 17.63 10.28 15.36
CA ARG A 350 17.99 11.06 14.17
C ARG A 350 16.78 11.69 13.52
N SER A 351 17.02 12.88 12.97
CA SER A 351 16.09 13.48 12.03
C SER A 351 16.33 12.91 10.62
N PRO A 352 15.28 12.64 9.83
CA PRO A 352 15.43 12.17 8.47
C PRO A 352 16.12 13.23 7.59
N THR A 353 17.37 12.98 7.20
CA THR A 353 18.18 13.91 6.39
C THR A 353 18.10 13.66 4.88
N LYS A 354 17.73 12.44 4.45
CA LYS A 354 17.71 12.00 3.05
C LYS A 354 16.35 11.42 2.66
N ASP A 355 16.00 11.51 1.37
CA ASP A 355 14.82 10.84 0.79
C ASP A 355 14.79 9.34 1.14
N LYS A 356 13.60 8.76 1.32
CA LYS A 356 13.39 7.34 1.71
C LYS A 356 14.24 6.36 0.89
N ASP A 357 14.19 6.47 -0.42
CA ASP A 357 14.93 5.58 -1.32
C ASP A 357 16.45 5.71 -1.15
N LYS A 358 16.95 6.92 -0.85
CA LYS A 358 18.38 7.16 -0.60
C LYS A 358 18.80 6.55 0.74
N ARG A 359 17.95 6.62 1.76
CA ARG A 359 18.18 5.98 3.06
C ARG A 359 18.33 4.46 2.93
N ALA A 360 17.46 3.84 2.11
CA ALA A 360 17.48 2.41 1.89
C ALA A 360 18.65 1.92 0.99
N ARG A 361 19.41 2.80 0.32
CA ARG A 361 20.54 2.39 -0.53
C ARG A 361 21.64 1.67 0.24
N SER A 362 21.89 2.08 1.47
CA SER A 362 22.93 1.49 2.32
C SER A 362 22.68 0.01 2.58
N ILE A 363 21.48 -0.30 3.06
CA ILE A 363 21.07 -1.69 3.33
C ILE A 363 20.87 -2.50 2.05
N GLN A 364 20.41 -1.87 0.96
CA GLN A 364 20.32 -2.50 -0.35
C GLN A 364 21.69 -2.97 -0.86
N ALA A 365 22.71 -2.12 -0.75
CA ALA A 365 24.06 -2.45 -1.17
C ALA A 365 24.63 -3.63 -0.36
N ARG A 366 24.43 -3.64 0.96
CA ARG A 366 24.83 -4.76 1.84
C ARG A 366 24.11 -6.06 1.48
N THR A 367 22.81 -5.99 1.20
CA THR A 367 22.00 -7.16 0.82
C THR A 367 22.48 -7.73 -0.52
N ARG A 368 22.68 -6.88 -1.53
CA ARG A 368 23.22 -7.28 -2.84
C ARG A 368 24.63 -7.86 -2.77
N ALA A 369 25.45 -7.41 -1.83
CA ALA A 369 26.78 -7.96 -1.58
C ALA A 369 26.75 -9.33 -0.88
N GLY A 370 25.55 -9.86 -0.55
CA GLY A 370 25.39 -11.10 0.20
C GLY A 370 25.86 -11.00 1.65
N LYS A 371 25.91 -9.77 2.19
CA LYS A 371 26.36 -9.47 3.57
C LYS A 371 25.20 -9.35 4.56
N VAL A 372 23.97 -9.58 4.11
CA VAL A 372 22.79 -9.65 4.99
C VAL A 372 22.20 -11.05 4.91
N LYS A 373 21.92 -11.63 6.09
CA LYS A 373 21.30 -12.95 6.26
C LYS A 373 19.98 -12.79 7.01
N PHE A 374 19.00 -13.61 6.67
CA PHE A 374 17.66 -13.55 7.27
C PHE A 374 17.29 -14.89 7.90
N ASP A 375 16.67 -14.86 9.08
CA ASP A 375 16.01 -16.02 9.65
C ASP A 375 14.71 -16.30 8.88
N LYS A 376 14.80 -17.17 7.86
CA LYS A 376 13.65 -17.48 6.98
C LYS A 376 12.60 -18.39 7.64
N GLU A 377 12.96 -19.03 8.74
CA GLU A 377 12.05 -19.93 9.48
C GLU A 377 11.20 -19.17 10.49
N ALA A 378 11.57 -17.92 10.80
CA ALA A 378 10.83 -17.09 11.73
C ALA A 378 9.45 -16.66 11.19
N ASP A 379 8.46 -16.63 12.09
CA ASP A 379 7.07 -16.27 11.77
C ASP A 379 6.91 -14.90 11.08
N TRP A 380 7.83 -13.96 11.35
CA TRP A 380 7.81 -12.61 10.80
C TRP A 380 8.34 -12.53 9.35
N TYR A 381 9.15 -13.52 8.91
CA TYR A 381 9.92 -13.40 7.68
C TYR A 381 9.06 -13.32 6.43
N ALA A 382 7.99 -14.13 6.36
CA ALA A 382 7.13 -14.19 5.18
C ALA A 382 6.42 -12.85 4.91
N ASP A 383 6.04 -12.11 5.95
CA ASP A 383 5.43 -10.78 5.83
C ASP A 383 6.48 -9.70 5.55
N PHE A 384 7.69 -9.85 6.10
CA PHE A 384 8.80 -8.96 5.85
C PHE A 384 9.30 -9.05 4.39
N GLU A 385 9.57 -10.27 3.90
CA GLU A 385 10.00 -10.55 2.52
C GLU A 385 8.99 -9.99 1.51
N GLU A 386 7.70 -10.24 1.75
CA GLU A 386 6.64 -9.73 0.88
C GLU A 386 6.65 -8.20 0.82
N GLU A 387 6.80 -7.51 1.95
CA GLU A 387 6.79 -6.04 1.99
C GLU A 387 8.03 -5.43 1.31
N ILE A 388 9.23 -5.92 1.60
CA ILE A 388 10.46 -5.33 1.05
C ILE A 388 10.64 -5.62 -0.45
N THR A 389 10.16 -6.76 -0.93
CA THR A 389 10.22 -7.13 -2.37
C THR A 389 9.15 -6.40 -3.16
N LYS A 390 8.01 -6.10 -2.53
CA LYS A 390 6.90 -5.38 -3.17
C LYS A 390 6.96 -3.85 -3.03
N TYR A 391 7.99 -3.30 -2.40
CA TYR A 391 8.22 -1.86 -2.36
C TYR A 391 8.54 -1.31 -3.78
N PRO A 392 8.02 -0.13 -4.19
CA PRO A 392 7.18 0.81 -3.43
C PRO A 392 5.67 0.62 -3.64
N LYS A 393 5.24 -0.40 -4.38
CA LYS A 393 3.83 -0.58 -4.78
C LYS A 393 3.00 -1.36 -3.75
N TYR A 394 3.60 -1.77 -2.62
CA TYR A 394 2.92 -2.45 -1.52
C TYR A 394 2.08 -1.50 -0.65
N ALA A 395 1.10 -2.05 0.07
CA ALA A 395 0.19 -1.27 0.91
C ALA A 395 0.85 -0.70 2.17
N PHE A 396 1.89 -1.36 2.65
CA PHE A 396 2.65 -0.99 3.84
C PHE A 396 4.11 -0.80 3.46
N LYS A 397 4.81 0.07 4.19
CA LYS A 397 6.23 0.39 3.98
C LYS A 397 7.01 0.51 5.29
N ASP A 398 6.34 0.27 6.41
CA ASP A 398 6.86 0.53 7.76
C ASP A 398 8.04 -0.42 8.07
N GLN A 399 7.99 -1.67 7.61
CA GLN A 399 9.09 -2.63 7.76
C GLN A 399 10.29 -2.27 6.88
N PHE A 400 10.02 -1.79 5.66
CA PHE A 400 11.06 -1.29 4.76
C PHE A 400 11.76 -0.05 5.36
N ASP A 401 10.99 0.90 5.90
CA ASP A 401 11.51 2.13 6.50
C ASP A 401 12.36 1.82 7.75
N ALA A 402 11.89 0.94 8.64
CA ALA A 402 12.67 0.48 9.79
C ALA A 402 13.98 -0.24 9.38
N PHE A 403 13.92 -1.07 8.34
CA PHE A 403 15.10 -1.75 7.81
C PHE A 403 16.12 -0.78 7.17
N ALA A 404 15.64 0.27 6.51
CA ALA A 404 16.48 1.34 5.99
C ALA A 404 17.18 2.12 7.12
N TRP A 405 16.48 2.40 8.22
CA TRP A 405 17.07 3.03 9.41
C TRP A 405 18.18 2.18 10.03
N LEU A 406 18.00 0.86 10.10
CA LEU A 406 19.06 -0.05 10.55
C LEU A 406 20.30 0.04 9.66
N GLY A 407 20.11 0.08 8.34
CA GLY A 407 21.20 0.23 7.39
C GLY A 407 22.03 1.50 7.58
N LEU A 408 21.33 2.64 7.74
CA LEU A 408 21.97 3.93 7.97
C LEU A 408 22.76 3.96 9.27
N MET A 409 22.18 3.44 10.36
CA MET A 409 22.89 3.35 11.63
C MET A 409 24.23 2.63 11.48
N LEU A 410 24.22 1.49 10.78
CA LEU A 410 25.42 0.69 10.57
C LEU A 410 26.45 1.33 9.62
N GLU A 411 26.03 2.22 8.73
CA GLU A 411 26.93 3.01 7.88
C GLU A 411 27.61 4.12 8.69
N GLU A 412 26.84 4.86 9.49
CA GLU A 412 27.36 5.92 10.37
C GLU A 412 28.36 5.38 11.41
N MET A 413 28.14 4.17 11.92
CA MET A 413 29.08 3.52 12.85
C MET A 413 30.38 3.07 12.19
N TYR A 414 30.42 2.92 10.87
CA TYR A 414 31.59 2.48 10.11
C TYR A 414 32.37 3.62 9.46
N GLU A 415 31.74 4.78 9.25
CA GLU A 415 32.47 6.00 8.87
C GLU A 415 33.35 6.39 10.07
N PRO A 416 34.70 6.41 9.92
CA PRO A 416 35.53 7.01 10.96
C PRO A 416 35.06 8.46 11.13
N MET A 417 34.93 8.89 12.39
CA MET A 417 34.64 10.29 12.69
C MET A 417 35.57 11.17 11.85
N THR A 418 35.00 12.19 11.20
CA THR A 418 35.85 13.15 10.50
C THR A 418 36.74 13.85 11.53
N GLN A 419 37.92 14.33 11.13
CA GLN A 419 38.82 15.04 12.05
C GLN A 419 38.11 16.18 12.80
N GLU A 420 37.16 16.88 12.15
CA GLU A 420 36.34 17.91 12.81
C GLU A 420 35.42 17.34 13.90
N GLN A 421 34.83 16.15 13.69
CA GLN A 421 33.99 15.48 14.70
C GLN A 421 34.81 14.89 15.84
N GLU A 422 36.03 14.41 15.57
CA GLU A 422 36.98 14.01 16.60
C GLU A 422 37.40 15.22 17.44
N GLU A 423 37.75 16.33 16.81
CA GLU A 423 38.10 17.57 17.51
C GLU A 423 36.93 18.16 18.30
N GLU A 424 35.70 18.10 17.77
CA GLU A 424 34.50 18.58 18.47
C GLU A 424 34.12 17.67 19.64
N SER A 425 34.20 16.35 19.47
CA SER A 425 34.00 15.37 20.55
C SER A 425 35.08 15.50 21.64
N GLU A 426 36.35 15.66 21.25
CA GLU A 426 37.46 15.91 22.19
C GLU A 426 37.27 17.24 22.92
N TYR A 427 36.81 18.29 22.22
CA TYR A 427 36.49 19.58 22.83
C TYR A 427 35.31 19.46 23.81
N GLU A 428 34.23 18.76 23.45
CA GLU A 428 33.09 18.52 24.34
C GLU A 428 33.49 17.70 25.57
N GLU A 429 34.28 16.64 25.41
CA GLU A 429 34.86 15.88 26.54
C GLU A 429 35.75 16.76 27.42
N MET A 430 36.60 17.60 26.81
CA MET A 430 37.47 18.52 27.52
C MET A 430 36.66 19.56 28.32
N VAL A 431 35.59 20.10 27.74
CA VAL A 431 34.66 21.04 28.39
C VAL A 431 33.93 20.34 29.55
N TYR A 432 33.44 19.11 29.34
CA TYR A 432 32.75 18.34 30.38
C TYR A 432 33.68 18.01 31.56
N GLN A 433 34.93 17.63 31.27
CA GLN A 433 35.95 17.42 32.29
C GLN A 433 36.34 18.72 33.00
N HIS A 434 36.44 19.86 32.30
CA HIS A 434 36.72 21.16 32.91
C HIS A 434 35.61 21.63 33.85
N PHE A 435 34.34 21.41 33.51
CA PHE A 435 33.20 21.74 34.39
C PHE A 435 33.18 20.90 35.68
N SER A 436 33.85 19.74 35.71
CA SER A 436 33.94 18.88 36.89
C SER A 436 35.06 19.24 37.88
N GLN A 437 36.03 20.08 37.50
CA GLN A 437 37.22 20.40 38.32
C GLN A 437 37.23 21.83 38.91
N GLY A 438 36.10 22.53 38.92
CA GLY A 438 36.05 23.95 39.23
C GLY A 438 35.31 24.38 40.49
N ARG A 439 35.14 23.55 41.54
CA ARG A 439 34.49 24.03 42.79
C ARG A 439 35.47 24.11 43.96
N CYS A 440 35.80 25.34 44.34
CA CYS A 440 36.50 25.64 45.58
C CYS A 440 35.62 25.29 46.80
N GLU A 441 36.12 24.44 47.72
CA GLU A 441 35.39 24.00 48.93
C GLU A 441 34.95 25.15 49.85
N ALA A 442 35.56 26.33 49.77
CA ALA A 442 35.25 27.46 50.64
C ALA A 442 34.23 28.45 50.06
N THR A 443 34.10 28.56 48.73
CA THR A 443 33.28 29.62 48.10
C THR A 443 32.29 29.16 47.04
N GLY A 444 32.37 27.91 46.57
CA GLY A 444 31.33 27.30 45.72
C GLY A 444 31.11 27.92 44.33
N TYR A 445 32.02 28.78 43.87
CA TYR A 445 32.11 29.23 42.47
C TYR A 445 33.34 28.62 41.80
#